data_AF-A0A926ABW9-F1
#
_entry.id   AF-A0A926ABW9-F1
#
_cell.length_a   1.000
_cell.length_b   1.000
_cell.length_c   1.000
_cell.angle_alpha   90.00
_cell.angle_beta   90.00
_cell.angle_gamma   90.00
#
_symmetry.space_group_name_H-M   'P 1'
#
loop_
_entity.id
_entity.type
_entity.pdbx_description
1 polymer ?
#
loop_
_entity_poly.entity_id
_entity_poly.type
_entity_poly.pdbx_seq_one_letter_code
_entity_poly.pdbx_strand_id
1 'polypeptide(L)'
;MNPLNVFKQAPADTWRLPSVIALVLANLVPVFGVLFLGWEVFPLLFLFWSENVVIGVFNVLKMLVCQPGSGMNWAAKLFFIPFFSFHYGMFTFVHGIFVVTLFGERSRSGMGFPGGETFWRVMQENHLGWAVLGLAISHGVSFVTNYLRNGEFQRTNPGALMAQPYGRIMVLHIA
;
A
#
# COMPACT_ATOMS: atom_id res chain seq x y z
N MET A 1 20.24 25.16 -10.57
CA MET A 1 20.63 23.73 -10.46
C MET A 1 20.21 23.04 -11.75
N ASN A 2 21.12 22.38 -12.45
CA ASN A 2 20.84 21.76 -13.75
C ASN A 2 20.00 20.47 -13.54
N PRO A 3 18.77 20.37 -14.05
CA PRO A 3 17.90 19.20 -13.87
C PRO A 3 18.43 17.93 -14.53
N LEU A 4 19.45 18.03 -15.39
CA LEU A 4 20.11 16.90 -16.04
C LEU A 4 21.15 16.17 -15.16
N ASN A 5 21.50 16.71 -13.99
CA ASN A 5 22.47 16.08 -13.07
C ASN A 5 21.87 14.99 -12.15
N VAL A 6 20.56 14.72 -12.25
CA VAL A 6 19.88 13.68 -11.47
C VAL A 6 20.30 12.28 -11.94
N PHE A 7 20.61 12.13 -13.23
CA PHE A 7 21.10 10.87 -13.82
C PHE A 7 22.63 10.85 -13.88
N LYS A 8 23.32 11.10 -12.76
CA LYS A 8 24.71 10.60 -12.67
C LYS A 8 24.63 9.10 -12.90
N GLN A 9 25.20 8.64 -14.02
CA GLN A 9 25.27 7.24 -14.38
C GLN A 9 25.70 6.45 -13.14
N ALA A 10 24.86 5.49 -12.74
CA ALA A 10 25.23 4.57 -11.67
C ALA A 10 26.60 3.98 -12.02
N PRO A 11 27.56 3.92 -11.09
CA PRO A 11 28.87 3.33 -11.33
C PRO A 11 28.70 1.97 -12.02
N ALA A 12 29.51 1.66 -13.05
CA ALA A 12 29.36 0.44 -13.87
C ALA A 12 29.40 -0.87 -13.05
N ASP A 13 29.87 -0.78 -11.82
CA ASP A 13 30.05 -1.78 -10.78
C ASP A 13 28.85 -1.93 -9.81
N THR A 14 27.78 -1.13 -9.96
CA THR A 14 26.56 -1.19 -9.13
C THR A 14 25.95 -2.60 -9.08
N TRP A 15 26.03 -3.36 -10.18
CA TRP A 15 25.54 -4.74 -10.29
C TRP A 15 26.30 -5.75 -9.42
N ARG A 16 27.54 -5.42 -9.00
CA ARG A 16 28.38 -6.26 -8.15
C ARG A 16 28.18 -5.97 -6.67
N LEU A 17 27.38 -4.95 -6.33
CA LEU A 17 27.09 -4.64 -4.94
C LEU A 17 26.37 -5.84 -4.30
N PRO A 18 26.82 -6.32 -3.13
CA PRO A 18 26.17 -7.44 -2.44
C PRO A 18 24.68 -7.20 -2.19
N SER A 19 24.27 -5.95 -1.99
CA SER A 19 22.87 -5.56 -1.84
C SER A 19 22.04 -5.76 -3.12
N VAL A 20 22.60 -5.46 -4.30
CA VAL A 20 21.92 -5.64 -5.59
C VAL A 20 21.78 -7.13 -5.91
N ILE A 21 22.85 -7.90 -5.70
CA ILE A 21 22.82 -9.35 -5.89
C ILE A 21 21.82 -10.00 -4.93
N ALA A 22 21.85 -9.62 -3.65
CA ALA A 22 20.89 -10.10 -2.67
C ALA A 22 19.44 -9.75 -3.06
N LEU A 23 19.21 -8.55 -3.59
CA LEU A 23 17.88 -8.11 -4.03
C LEU A 23 17.40 -8.89 -5.27
N VAL A 24 18.27 -9.13 -6.25
CA VAL A 24 17.95 -9.97 -7.42
C VAL A 24 17.61 -11.39 -6.99
N LEU A 25 18.46 -12.01 -6.15
CA LEU A 25 18.22 -13.36 -5.64
C LEU A 25 16.92 -13.45 -4.82
N ALA A 26 16.64 -12.44 -3.98
CA ALA A 26 15.42 -12.38 -3.20
C ALA A 26 14.15 -12.32 -4.09
N ASN A 27 14.21 -11.63 -5.24
CA ASN A 27 13.09 -11.58 -6.19
C ASN A 27 12.96 -12.83 -7.06
N LEU A 28 14.06 -13.55 -7.31
CA LEU A 28 14.02 -14.83 -8.03
C LEU A 28 13.34 -15.94 -7.24
N VAL A 29 13.34 -15.88 -5.90
CA VAL A 29 12.66 -16.87 -5.04
C VAL A 29 11.15 -16.92 -5.29
N PRO A 30 10.40 -15.79 -5.27
CA PRO A 30 8.99 -15.77 -5.67
C PRO A 30 8.75 -16.30 -7.09
N VAL A 31 9.58 -15.89 -8.07
CA VAL A 31 9.44 -16.33 -9.46
C VAL A 31 9.63 -17.84 -9.58
N PHE A 32 10.66 -18.39 -8.94
CA PHE A 32 10.90 -19.82 -8.89
C PHE A 32 9.75 -20.56 -8.20
N GLY A 33 9.26 -20.02 -7.08
CA GLY A 33 8.12 -20.58 -6.35
C GLY A 33 6.86 -20.69 -7.19
N VAL A 34 6.55 -19.67 -8.00
CA VAL A 34 5.40 -19.68 -8.92
C VAL A 34 5.60 -20.68 -10.06
N LEU A 35 6.78 -20.73 -10.66
CA LEU A 35 7.05 -21.58 -11.84
C LEU A 35 7.19 -23.07 -11.51
N PHE A 36 7.79 -23.41 -10.37
CA PHE A 36 8.19 -24.78 -10.06
C PHE A 36 7.51 -25.37 -8.81
N LEU A 37 7.10 -24.52 -7.86
CA LEU A 37 6.51 -24.96 -6.59
C LEU A 37 4.99 -24.72 -6.52
N GLY A 38 4.39 -24.20 -7.60
CA GLY A 38 2.96 -23.93 -7.68
C GLY A 38 2.48 -22.83 -6.73
N TRP A 39 3.35 -21.90 -6.34
CA TRP A 39 2.93 -20.79 -5.49
C TRP A 39 1.82 -20.00 -6.16
N GLU A 40 0.72 -19.84 -5.44
CA GLU A 40 -0.40 -19.05 -5.92
C GLU A 40 -0.03 -17.56 -5.91
N VAL A 41 -0.18 -16.90 -7.05
CA VAL A 41 0.05 -15.46 -7.18
C VAL A 41 -1.06 -14.66 -6.49
N PHE A 42 -2.27 -15.22 -6.47
CA PHE A 42 -3.46 -14.54 -5.95
C PHE A 42 -3.37 -14.15 -4.47
N PRO A 43 -2.96 -15.03 -3.52
CA PRO A 43 -2.85 -14.66 -2.11
C PRO A 43 -1.85 -13.53 -1.87
N LEU A 44 -0.75 -13.50 -2.65
CA LEU A 44 0.23 -12.42 -2.59
C LEU A 44 -0.38 -11.09 -3.06
N LEU A 45 -1.03 -11.08 -4.22
CA LEU A 45 -1.70 -9.88 -4.75
C LEU A 45 -2.81 -9.39 -3.82
N PHE A 46 -3.59 -10.31 -3.24
CA PHE A 46 -4.63 -9.98 -2.28
C PHE A 46 -4.05 -9.41 -0.98
N LEU A 47 -2.92 -9.92 -0.51
CA LEU A 47 -2.22 -9.41 0.66
C LEU A 47 -1.68 -7.99 0.41
N PHE A 48 -1.05 -7.74 -0.74
CA PHE A 48 -0.60 -6.39 -1.14
C PHE A 48 -1.77 -5.42 -1.30
N TRP A 49 -2.90 -5.87 -1.86
CA TRP A 49 -4.12 -5.09 -1.91
C TRP A 49 -4.65 -4.77 -0.50
N SER A 50 -4.63 -5.74 0.42
CA SER A 50 -5.04 -5.54 1.81
C SER A 50 -4.15 -4.55 2.55
N GLU A 51 -2.84 -4.52 2.26
CA GLU A 51 -1.92 -3.50 2.78
C GLU A 51 -2.36 -2.09 2.37
N ASN A 52 -2.79 -1.88 1.12
CA ASN A 52 -3.30 -0.58 0.67
C ASN A 52 -4.56 -0.15 1.42
N VAL A 53 -5.43 -1.09 1.79
CA VAL A 53 -6.59 -0.81 2.65
C VAL A 53 -6.13 -0.35 4.03
N VAL A 54 -5.19 -1.09 4.65
CA VAL A 54 -4.61 -0.74 5.96
C VAL A 54 -3.98 0.65 5.92
N ILE A 55 -3.18 0.95 4.90
CA ILE A 55 -2.56 2.27 4.71
C ILE A 55 -3.62 3.37 4.58
N GLY A 56 -4.69 3.13 3.81
CA GLY A 56 -5.81 4.05 3.68
C GLY A 56 -6.46 4.38 5.03
N VAL A 57 -6.73 3.35 5.84
CA VAL A 57 -7.28 3.51 7.19
C VAL A 57 -6.36 4.34 8.07
N PHE A 58 -5.06 4.01 8.13
CA PHE A 58 -4.11 4.78 8.91
C PHE A 58 -3.95 6.21 8.40
N ASN A 59 -4.07 6.46 7.10
CA ASN A 59 -4.02 7.80 6.54
C ASN A 59 -5.22 8.65 6.98
N VAL A 60 -6.42 8.07 7.02
CA VAL A 60 -7.62 8.71 7.59
C VAL A 60 -7.41 9.01 9.08
N LEU A 61 -6.87 8.06 9.85
CA LEU A 61 -6.55 8.29 11.28
C LEU A 61 -5.54 9.42 11.46
N LYS A 62 -4.49 9.50 10.63
CA LYS A 62 -3.53 10.60 10.65
C LYS A 62 -4.19 11.94 10.35
N MET A 63 -5.09 12.01 9.37
CA MET A 63 -5.84 13.23 9.06
C MET A 63 -6.77 13.62 10.21
N LEU A 64 -7.42 12.66 10.87
CA LEU A 64 -8.28 12.92 12.04
C LEU A 64 -7.49 13.50 13.22
N VAL A 65 -6.30 12.96 13.51
CA VAL A 65 -5.44 13.40 14.63
C VAL A 65 -4.62 14.65 14.30
N CYS A 66 -4.44 14.98 13.01
CA CYS A 66 -3.71 16.17 12.57
C CYS A 66 -4.28 17.45 13.23
N GLN A 67 -3.40 18.27 13.81
CA GLN A 67 -3.75 19.56 14.41
C GLN A 67 -3.10 20.68 13.60
N PRO A 68 -3.76 21.18 12.55
CA PRO A 68 -3.19 22.23 11.74
C PRO A 68 -3.11 23.56 12.49
N GLY A 69 -1.97 24.24 12.41
CA GLY A 69 -1.73 25.52 13.08
C GLY A 69 -2.47 26.74 12.49
N SER A 70 -3.25 26.59 11.42
CA SER A 70 -3.99 27.69 10.78
C SER A 70 -5.44 27.32 10.47
N GLY A 71 -6.36 28.30 10.56
CA GLY A 71 -7.80 28.09 10.32
C GLY A 71 -8.13 27.59 8.90
N MET A 72 -7.38 28.05 7.88
CA MET A 72 -7.51 27.57 6.49
C MET A 72 -7.26 26.05 6.40
N ASN A 73 -6.27 25.55 7.12
CA ASN A 73 -5.90 24.14 7.11
C ASN A 73 -6.92 23.26 7.88
N TRP A 74 -7.65 23.84 8.85
CA TRP A 74 -8.79 23.17 9.48
C TRP A 74 -9.96 22.98 8.50
N ALA A 75 -10.28 24.01 7.71
CA ALA A 75 -11.30 23.89 6.65
C ALA A 75 -10.88 22.87 5.59
N ALA A 76 -9.61 22.88 5.17
CA ALA A 76 -9.07 21.90 4.24
C ALA A 76 -9.16 20.46 4.78
N LYS A 77 -8.87 20.25 6.08
CA LYS A 77 -9.01 18.95 6.74
C LYS A 77 -10.45 18.42 6.68
N LEU A 78 -11.45 19.27 6.95
CA LEU A 78 -12.87 18.89 6.88
C LEU A 78 -13.31 18.47 5.48
N PHE A 79 -12.73 19.06 4.44
CA PHE A 79 -12.98 18.67 3.05
C PHE A 79 -12.22 17.40 2.66
N PHE A 80 -10.93 17.31 2.99
CA PHE A 80 -10.06 16.22 2.54
C PHE A 80 -10.39 14.87 3.16
N ILE A 81 -10.84 14.80 4.42
CA ILE A 81 -11.18 13.52 5.06
C ILE A 81 -12.30 12.76 4.31
N PRO A 82 -13.50 13.35 4.10
CA PRO A 82 -14.57 12.65 3.37
C PRO A 82 -14.21 12.45 1.90
N PHE A 83 -13.54 13.42 1.26
CA PHE A 83 -13.11 13.28 -0.13
C PHE A 83 -12.14 12.11 -0.31
N PHE A 84 -11.12 11.99 0.55
CA PHE A 84 -10.18 10.87 0.55
C PHE A 84 -10.88 9.56 0.80
N SER A 85 -11.70 9.49 1.86
CA SER A 85 -12.39 8.26 2.23
C SER A 85 -13.27 7.75 1.09
N PHE A 86 -13.97 8.65 0.39
CA PHE A 86 -14.78 8.30 -0.77
C PHE A 86 -13.93 7.93 -1.98
N HIS A 87 -13.00 8.80 -2.40
CA HIS A 87 -12.25 8.62 -3.64
C HIS A 87 -11.24 7.46 -3.55
N TYR A 88 -10.41 7.45 -2.51
CA TYR A 88 -9.46 6.36 -2.25
C TYR A 88 -10.18 5.06 -1.92
N GLY A 89 -11.28 5.13 -1.16
CA GLY A 89 -12.12 3.97 -0.85
C GLY A 89 -12.73 3.33 -2.09
N MET A 90 -13.34 4.13 -2.98
CA MET A 90 -13.89 3.66 -4.25
C MET A 90 -12.80 3.01 -5.12
N PHE A 91 -11.65 3.67 -5.27
CA PHE A 91 -10.55 3.14 -6.08
C PHE A 91 -10.03 1.81 -5.51
N THR A 92 -9.81 1.74 -4.20
CA THR A 92 -9.32 0.53 -3.52
C THR A 92 -10.34 -0.60 -3.62
N PHE A 93 -11.63 -0.30 -3.51
CA PHE A 93 -12.70 -1.28 -3.62
C PHE A 93 -12.80 -1.87 -5.04
N VAL A 94 -12.87 -1.00 -6.06
CA VAL A 94 -12.89 -1.42 -7.47
C VAL A 94 -11.63 -2.22 -7.82
N HIS A 95 -10.46 -1.81 -7.34
CA HIS A 95 -9.24 -2.57 -7.54
C HIS A 95 -9.29 -3.95 -6.86
N GLY A 96 -9.84 -4.04 -5.64
CA GLY A 96 -10.03 -5.31 -4.95
C GLY A 96 -10.94 -6.28 -5.72
N ILE A 97 -12.00 -5.74 -6.33
CA ILE A 97 -12.87 -6.51 -7.24
C ILE A 97 -12.06 -7.06 -8.42
N PHE A 98 -11.18 -6.26 -9.04
CA PHE A 98 -10.32 -6.76 -10.12
C PHE A 98 -9.35 -7.85 -9.63
N VAL A 99 -8.73 -7.69 -8.47
CA VAL A 99 -7.83 -8.70 -7.90
C VAL A 99 -8.56 -10.04 -7.71
N VAL A 100 -9.75 -10.01 -7.12
CA VAL A 100 -10.56 -11.21 -6.88
C VAL A 100 -11.13 -11.81 -8.16
N THR A 101 -11.60 -10.98 -9.10
CA THR A 101 -12.24 -11.47 -10.34
C THR A 101 -11.23 -11.91 -11.40
N LEU A 102 -10.03 -11.36 -11.46
CA LEU A 102 -9.01 -11.75 -12.45
C LEU A 102 -8.10 -12.88 -11.95
N PHE A 103 -7.77 -12.90 -10.66
CA PHE A 103 -6.76 -13.81 -10.12
C PHE A 103 -7.33 -14.83 -9.12
N GLY A 104 -8.54 -14.63 -8.59
CA GLY A 104 -9.18 -15.61 -7.71
C GLY A 104 -9.63 -16.84 -8.51
N GLU A 105 -9.50 -18.04 -7.91
CA GLU A 105 -9.88 -19.32 -8.53
C GLU A 105 -11.33 -19.33 -9.08
N ARG A 106 -12.21 -18.54 -8.45
CA ARG A 106 -13.62 -18.41 -8.82
C ARG A 106 -13.86 -17.68 -10.15
N SER A 107 -12.85 -16.96 -10.68
CA SER A 107 -12.86 -16.40 -12.04
C SER A 107 -13.17 -17.46 -13.11
N ARG A 108 -12.71 -18.70 -12.90
CA ARG A 108 -12.97 -19.83 -13.80
C ARG A 108 -14.40 -20.35 -13.75
N SER A 109 -15.21 -19.95 -12.76
CA SER A 109 -16.56 -20.48 -12.52
C SER A 109 -17.71 -19.54 -12.96
N GLY A 110 -17.39 -18.37 -13.53
CA GLY A 110 -18.40 -17.48 -14.15
C GLY A 110 -19.44 -16.88 -13.19
N MET A 111 -19.18 -16.88 -11.88
CA MET A 111 -20.12 -16.37 -10.88
C MET A 111 -19.94 -14.84 -10.69
N GLY A 112 -21.06 -14.13 -10.47
CA GLY A 112 -21.20 -12.66 -10.53
C GLY A 112 -20.37 -11.83 -9.55
N PHE A 113 -20.75 -10.55 -9.40
CA PHE A 113 -19.96 -9.52 -8.69
C PHE A 113 -19.57 -9.94 -7.26
N PRO A 114 -18.28 -9.86 -6.88
CA PRO A 114 -17.83 -10.29 -5.56
C PRO A 114 -18.32 -9.32 -4.47
N GLY A 115 -19.15 -9.83 -3.57
CA GLY A 115 -19.56 -9.12 -2.34
C GLY A 115 -18.56 -9.28 -1.19
N GLY A 116 -18.82 -8.60 -0.07
CA GLY A 116 -17.96 -8.61 1.13
C GLY A 116 -17.65 -10.01 1.68
N GLU A 117 -18.62 -10.93 1.61
CA GLU A 117 -18.44 -12.35 1.99
C GLU A 117 -17.33 -13.04 1.20
N THR A 118 -17.11 -12.64 -0.06
CA THR A 118 -16.06 -13.23 -0.90
C THR A 118 -14.67 -12.82 -0.39
N PHE A 119 -14.50 -11.55 -0.02
CA PHE A 119 -13.24 -11.05 0.54
C PHE A 119 -12.94 -11.72 1.89
N TRP A 120 -13.96 -11.88 2.74
CA TRP A 120 -13.82 -12.55 4.01
C TRP A 120 -13.42 -14.02 3.84
N ARG A 121 -14.08 -14.74 2.93
CA ARG A 121 -13.74 -16.14 2.64
C ARG A 121 -12.32 -16.29 2.08
N VAL A 122 -11.93 -15.45 1.13
CA VAL A 122 -10.56 -15.44 0.56
C VAL A 122 -9.50 -15.24 1.66
N MET A 123 -9.75 -14.35 2.61
CA MET A 123 -8.86 -14.12 3.75
C MET A 123 -8.72 -15.39 4.61
N GLN A 124 -9.83 -16.11 4.85
CA GLN A 124 -9.84 -17.34 5.65
C GLN A 124 -9.19 -18.52 4.92
N GLU A 125 -9.56 -18.76 3.66
CA GLU A 125 -9.03 -19.86 2.83
C GLU A 125 -7.52 -19.78 2.68
N ASN A 126 -6.98 -18.56 2.52
CA ASN A 126 -5.55 -18.34 2.34
C ASN A 126 -4.79 -18.06 3.65
N HIS A 127 -5.48 -18.13 4.79
CA HIS A 127 -4.93 -17.88 6.13
C HIS A 127 -4.23 -16.51 6.26
N LEU A 128 -4.64 -15.54 5.44
CA LEU A 128 -4.02 -14.22 5.35
C LEU A 128 -4.34 -13.32 6.54
N GLY A 129 -5.30 -13.71 7.39
CA GLY A 129 -5.72 -12.92 8.56
C GLY A 129 -4.55 -12.53 9.47
N TRP A 130 -3.60 -13.46 9.70
CA TRP A 130 -2.40 -13.18 10.51
C TRP A 130 -1.43 -12.23 9.82
N ALA A 131 -1.27 -12.36 8.50
CA ALA A 131 -0.42 -11.49 7.72
C ALA A 131 -0.97 -10.05 7.68
N VAL A 132 -2.29 -9.90 7.45
CA VAL A 132 -2.97 -8.60 7.47
C VAL A 132 -2.93 -7.98 8.88
N LEU A 133 -3.12 -8.78 9.93
CA LEU A 133 -2.95 -8.31 11.31
C LEU A 133 -1.52 -7.84 11.57
N GLY A 134 -0.51 -8.59 11.11
CA GLY A 134 0.90 -8.19 11.21
C GLY A 134 1.19 -6.87 10.50
N LEU A 135 0.65 -6.68 9.29
CA LEU A 135 0.74 -5.41 8.56
C LEU A 135 0.07 -4.28 9.34
N ALA A 136 -1.15 -4.51 9.84
CA ALA A 136 -1.87 -3.52 10.64
C ALA A 136 -1.12 -3.13 11.92
N ILE A 137 -0.51 -4.10 12.61
CA ILE A 137 0.34 -3.85 13.78
C ILE A 137 1.59 -3.06 13.37
N SER A 138 2.28 -3.46 12.31
CA SER A 138 3.48 -2.76 11.81
C SER A 138 3.20 -1.29 11.49
N HIS A 139 2.12 -1.03 10.73
CA HIS A 139 1.67 0.33 10.44
C HIS A 139 1.18 1.06 11.68
N GLY A 140 0.54 0.37 12.62
CA GLY A 140 0.09 0.91 13.90
C GLY A 140 1.24 1.33 14.80
N VAL A 141 2.29 0.53 14.90
CA VAL A 141 3.53 0.89 15.61
C VAL A 141 4.12 2.13 14.98
N SER A 142 4.29 2.17 13.65
CA SER A 142 4.78 3.37 12.96
C SER A 142 3.89 4.60 13.18
N PHE A 143 2.57 4.42 13.26
CA PHE A 143 1.64 5.51 13.54
C PHE A 143 1.85 6.05 14.96
N VAL A 144 1.97 5.17 15.96
CA VAL A 144 2.18 5.60 17.35
C VAL A 144 3.56 6.21 17.57
N THR A 145 4.62 5.56 17.09
CA THR A 145 6.00 6.00 17.35
C THR A 145 6.40 7.20 16.51
N ASN A 146 6.12 7.17 15.21
CA ASN A 146 6.58 8.24 14.31
C ASN A 146 5.57 9.39 14.29
N TYR A 147 4.27 9.10 14.18
CA TYR A 147 3.29 10.17 13.98
C TYR A 147 2.82 10.82 15.29
N LEU A 148 2.48 10.02 16.32
CA LEU A 148 2.00 10.55 17.60
C LEU A 148 3.14 11.01 18.51
N ARG A 149 4.11 10.13 18.78
CA ARG A 149 5.15 10.39 19.78
C ARG A 149 6.17 11.45 19.32
N ASN A 150 6.52 11.50 18.04
CA ASN A 150 7.43 12.54 17.52
C ASN A 150 6.73 13.85 17.15
N GLY A 151 5.41 13.97 17.38
CA GLY A 151 4.66 15.21 17.17
C GLY A 151 4.47 15.61 15.71
N GLU A 152 4.64 14.69 14.76
CA GLU A 152 4.47 14.97 13.32
C GLU A 152 3.04 15.47 13.02
N PHE A 153 2.05 15.07 13.81
CA PHE A 153 0.66 15.53 13.69
C PHE A 153 0.49 17.05 13.81
N GLN A 154 1.43 17.76 14.43
CA GLN A 154 1.42 19.24 14.58
C GLN A 154 2.08 19.95 13.39
N ARG A 155 2.95 19.26 12.66
CA ARG A 155 3.78 19.84 11.57
C ARG A 155 3.32 19.41 10.17
N THR A 156 2.42 18.43 10.10
CA THR A 156 2.00 17.85 8.83
C THR A 156 0.85 18.64 8.21
N ASN A 157 0.99 18.97 6.92
CA ASN A 157 -0.06 19.61 6.14
C ASN A 157 -1.10 18.55 5.68
N PRO A 158 -2.42 18.80 5.84
CA PRO A 158 -3.47 17.93 5.31
C PRO A 158 -3.31 17.55 3.82
N GLY A 159 -2.83 18.47 2.98
CA GLY A 159 -2.57 18.18 1.56
C GLY A 159 -1.43 17.19 1.33
N ALA A 160 -0.43 17.14 2.22
CA ALA A 160 0.65 16.15 2.13
C ALA A 160 0.17 14.74 2.55
N LEU A 161 -0.76 14.67 3.52
CA LEU A 161 -1.40 13.40 3.92
C LEU A 161 -2.26 12.83 2.79
N MET A 162 -2.93 13.68 2.00
CA MET A 162 -3.64 13.25 0.80
C MET A 162 -2.73 12.56 -0.21
N ALA A 163 -1.53 13.09 -0.43
CA ALA A 163 -0.57 12.56 -1.41
C ALA A 163 0.26 11.36 -0.90
N GLN A 164 0.32 11.16 0.42
CA GLN A 164 1.21 10.16 1.05
C GLN A 164 1.03 8.73 0.51
N PRO A 165 -0.18 8.19 0.29
CA PRO A 165 -0.36 6.84 -0.25
C PRO A 165 0.11 6.70 -1.71
N TYR A 166 -0.01 7.77 -2.51
CA TYR A 166 0.37 7.77 -3.93
C TYR A 166 1.88 7.73 -4.15
N GLY A 167 2.66 8.27 -3.20
CA GLY A 167 4.13 8.26 -3.26
C GLY A 167 4.71 6.85 -3.38
N ARG A 168 4.11 5.85 -2.70
CA ARG A 168 4.54 4.44 -2.82
C ARG A 168 4.31 3.88 -4.22
N ILE A 169 3.17 4.19 -4.84
CA ILE A 169 2.83 3.71 -6.17
C ILE A 169 3.76 4.35 -7.22
N MET A 170 4.07 5.64 -7.08
CA MET A 170 5.01 6.32 -7.97
C MET A 170 6.45 5.80 -7.84
N VAL A 171 6.91 5.52 -6.61
CA VAL A 171 8.24 4.93 -6.41
C VAL A 171 8.33 3.55 -7.08
N LEU A 172 7.27 2.73 -7.02
CA LEU A 172 7.23 1.44 -7.70
C LEU A 172 7.26 1.55 -9.24
N HIS A 173 6.76 2.64 -9.82
CA HIS A 173 6.77 2.85 -11.28
C HIS A 173 8.07 3.46 -11.81
N ILE A 174 8.90 4.03 -10.93
CA ILE A 174 10.12 4.77 -11.31
C ILE A 174 11.39 4.01 -10.90
N ALA A 175 11.33 3.15 -9.87
CA ALA A 175 12.44 2.30 -9.41
C ALA A 175 12.61 1.06 -10.30
#